data_AF-A0A7S2UE95-F1
#
_entry.id   AF-A0A7S2UE95-F1
#
_cell.length_a   1.000
_cell.length_b   1.000
_cell.length_c   1.000
_cell.angle_alpha   90.00
_cell.angle_beta   90.00
_cell.angle_gamma   90.00
#
_symmetry.space_group_name_H-M   'P 1'
#
loop_
_entity.id
_entity.type
_entity.pdbx_description
1 polymer ?
#
loop_
_entity_poly.entity_id
_entity_poly.type
_entity_poly.pdbx_seq_one_letter_code
_entity_poly.pdbx_strand_id
1 'polypeptide(L)'
;MQGKTTKDFSGGWRMRVSLARALFIQPTLLLLDEPTNHLDMEAVIWLEDYLSKWDKILFLISHSQDFLNNVCTHTVHFTSRRKLQTYDGNYDQFIKTKSEKEENQAKQYKWEQEQMKSMKEYVAKFGHGTSKNAKQAQSKEKVLEKMVRAGLTAKPEDEKPMNFNFPDPGHLPPPVLAFMDVSFGYPNCEPLYSNVNFGVDLDSRVALVGPNGAGKTTLVKLMSGELQP
;
A
#
# COMPACT_ATOMS: atom_id res chain seq x y z
N MET A 1 -28.23 22.88 15.57
CA MET A 1 -26.97 22.26 16.08
C MET A 1 -27.27 20.84 16.51
N GLN A 2 -26.41 19.88 16.16
CA GLN A 2 -26.59 18.47 16.48
C GLN A 2 -26.36 18.26 17.99
N GLY A 3 -27.35 17.75 18.73
CA GLY A 3 -27.32 17.64 20.19
C GLY A 3 -26.83 16.29 20.75
N LYS A 4 -26.35 15.37 19.88
CA LYS A 4 -25.86 14.05 20.30
C LYS A 4 -24.47 14.16 20.92
N THR A 5 -24.23 13.41 21.98
CA THR A 5 -22.91 13.40 22.63
C THR A 5 -21.89 12.64 21.77
N THR A 6 -20.61 13.00 21.84
CA THR A 6 -19.55 12.36 21.06
C THR A 6 -19.38 10.87 21.37
N LYS A 7 -19.82 10.41 22.54
CA LYS A 7 -19.77 8.99 22.95
C LYS A 7 -20.78 8.13 22.21
N ASP A 8 -21.87 8.73 21.72
CA ASP A 8 -22.96 8.02 21.05
C ASP A 8 -22.70 7.81 19.55
N PHE A 9 -21.61 8.37 19.03
CA PHE A 9 -21.20 8.20 17.64
C PHE A 9 -20.35 6.95 17.44
N SER A 10 -20.50 6.30 16.28
CA SER A 10 -19.64 5.20 15.88
C SER A 10 -18.17 5.64 15.77
N GLY A 11 -17.24 4.68 15.78
CA GLY A 11 -15.81 4.96 15.67
C GLY A 11 -15.45 5.83 14.46
N GLY A 12 -16.06 5.55 13.30
CA GLY A 12 -15.85 6.35 12.07
C GLY A 12 -16.35 7.79 12.21
N TRP A 13 -17.51 8.01 12.83
CA TRP A 13 -18.02 9.37 13.09
C TRP A 13 -17.14 10.14 14.08
N ARG A 14 -16.65 9.47 15.13
CA ARG A 14 -15.71 10.07 16.08
C ARG A 14 -14.38 10.46 15.42
N MET A 15 -13.88 9.62 14.52
CA MET A 15 -12.68 9.92 13.72
C MET A 15 -12.91 11.14 12.82
N ARG A 16 -14.06 11.23 12.13
CA ARG A 16 -14.44 12.40 11.32
C ARG A 16 -14.48 13.69 12.13
N VAL A 17 -15.07 13.66 13.33
CA VAL A 17 -15.09 14.82 14.24
C VAL A 17 -13.66 15.22 14.65
N SER A 18 -12.80 14.24 14.93
CA SER A 18 -11.40 14.51 15.27
C SER A 18 -10.63 15.12 14.11
N LEU A 19 -10.81 14.59 12.89
CA LEU A 19 -10.23 15.12 11.66
C LEU A 19 -10.70 16.55 11.41
N ALA A 20 -12.02 16.80 11.46
CA ALA A 20 -12.60 18.12 11.29
C ALA A 20 -12.01 19.13 12.29
N ARG A 21 -11.83 18.73 13.55
CA ARG A 21 -11.19 19.58 14.56
C ARG A 21 -9.73 19.88 14.23
N ALA A 22 -8.96 18.90 13.78
CA ALA A 22 -7.57 19.09 13.40
C ALA A 22 -7.43 20.05 12.20
N LEU A 23 -8.29 19.89 11.18
CA LEU A 23 -8.33 20.75 10.00
C LEU A 23 -8.76 22.19 10.36
N PHE A 24 -9.71 22.34 11.29
CA PHE A 24 -10.19 23.64 11.75
C PHE A 24 -9.12 24.46 12.50
N ILE A 25 -8.26 23.79 13.27
CA ILE A 25 -7.16 24.46 14.01
C ILE A 25 -6.12 25.07 13.06
N GLN A 26 -5.98 24.52 11.85
CA GLN A 26 -4.98 24.92 10.86
C GLN A 26 -3.56 25.04 11.45
N PRO A 27 -3.01 23.97 12.05
CA PRO A 27 -1.68 24.01 12.65
C PRO A 27 -0.59 24.18 11.59
N THR A 28 0.57 24.73 11.98
CA THR A 28 1.75 24.86 11.10
C THR A 28 2.25 23.50 10.60
N LEU A 29 2.13 22.46 11.43
CA LEU A 29 2.42 21.07 11.10
C LEU A 29 1.20 20.22 11.40
N LEU A 30 0.65 19.58 10.38
CA LEU A 30 -0.47 18.65 10.48
C LEU A 30 0.04 17.22 10.26
N LEU A 31 -0.14 16.36 11.25
CA LEU A 31 0.19 14.93 11.18
C LEU A 31 -1.11 14.13 11.04
N LEU A 32 -1.26 13.37 9.96
CA LEU A 32 -2.43 12.53 9.71
C LEU A 32 -2.02 11.06 9.54
N ASP A 33 -2.62 10.20 10.35
CA ASP A 33 -2.42 8.74 10.27
C ASP A 33 -3.65 8.11 9.61
N GLU A 34 -3.50 7.64 8.37
CA GLU A 34 -4.55 7.05 7.54
C GLU A 34 -5.89 7.82 7.56
N PRO A 35 -5.91 9.10 7.15
CA PRO A 35 -7.08 9.97 7.32
C PRO A 35 -8.26 9.57 6.42
N THR A 36 -8.02 8.79 5.37
CA THR A 36 -9.05 8.25 4.48
C THR A 36 -9.82 7.08 5.10
N ASN A 37 -9.34 6.51 6.20
CA ASN A 37 -10.02 5.40 6.85
C ASN A 37 -11.40 5.84 7.37
N HIS A 38 -12.40 4.99 7.16
CA HIS A 38 -13.79 5.23 7.55
C HIS A 38 -14.47 6.45 6.89
N LEU A 39 -13.83 7.06 5.88
CA LEU A 39 -14.47 8.02 5.00
C LEU A 39 -15.21 7.28 3.88
N ASP A 40 -16.33 7.86 3.44
CA ASP A 40 -16.97 7.45 2.18
C ASP A 40 -16.22 8.13 1.02
N MET A 41 -16.45 7.65 -0.20
CA MET A 41 -15.74 8.12 -1.39
C MET A 41 -15.86 9.63 -1.58
N GLU A 42 -17.06 10.20 -1.36
CA GLU A 42 -17.29 11.64 -1.45
C GLU A 42 -16.45 12.43 -0.42
N ALA A 43 -16.38 11.97 0.83
CA ALA A 43 -15.55 12.63 1.84
C ALA A 43 -14.04 12.47 1.57
N VAL A 44 -13.61 11.37 0.96
CA VAL A 44 -12.21 11.19 0.53
C VAL A 44 -11.86 12.20 -0.55
N ILE A 45 -12.69 12.32 -1.59
CA ILE A 45 -12.49 13.29 -2.69
C ILE A 45 -12.45 14.72 -2.14
N TRP A 46 -13.38 15.06 -1.24
CA TRP A 46 -13.38 16.37 -0.59
C TRP A 46 -12.10 16.62 0.22
N LEU A 47 -11.65 15.62 0.99
CA LEU A 47 -10.45 15.74 1.82
C LEU A 47 -9.20 15.92 0.95
N GLU A 48 -9.13 15.20 -0.17
CA GLU A 48 -8.05 15.29 -1.14
C GLU A 48 -7.96 16.69 -1.75
N ASP A 49 -9.08 17.23 -2.25
CA ASP A 49 -9.14 18.60 -2.79
C ASP A 49 -8.76 19.64 -1.72
N TYR A 50 -9.23 19.44 -0.47
CA TYR A 50 -8.92 20.33 0.64
C TYR A 50 -7.43 20.32 1.01
N LEU A 51 -6.82 19.13 1.11
CA LEU A 51 -5.42 18.99 1.51
C LEU A 51 -4.44 19.32 0.38
N SER A 52 -4.82 19.15 -0.89
CA SER A 52 -4.00 19.57 -2.03
C SER A 52 -3.72 21.08 -2.04
N LYS A 53 -4.60 21.86 -1.42
CA LYS A 53 -4.51 23.33 -1.28
C LYS A 53 -3.92 23.77 0.06
N TRP A 54 -3.45 22.83 0.89
CA TRP A 54 -2.90 23.13 2.20
C TRP A 54 -1.58 23.91 2.07
N ASP A 55 -1.52 25.09 2.67
CA ASP A 55 -0.41 26.04 2.55
C ASP A 55 0.67 25.89 3.65
N LYS A 56 0.52 24.89 4.52
CA LYS A 56 1.40 24.59 5.67
C LYS A 56 2.02 23.20 5.54
N ILE A 57 2.75 22.76 6.55
CA ILE A 57 3.43 21.46 6.52
C ILE A 57 2.41 20.35 6.80
N LEU A 58 2.32 19.40 5.88
CA LEU A 58 1.50 18.20 6.00
C LEU A 58 2.41 16.97 5.99
N PHE A 59 2.28 16.11 7.00
CA PHE A 59 2.89 14.79 7.03
C PHE A 59 1.78 13.76 7.18
N LEU A 60 1.61 12.92 6.17
CA LEU A 60 0.49 12.00 6.10
C LEU A 60 0.94 10.57 5.84
N ILE A 61 0.24 9.63 6.44
CA ILE A 61 0.36 8.19 6.18
C ILE A 61 -0.90 7.78 5.43
N SER A 62 -0.74 7.12 4.29
CA SER A 62 -1.85 6.58 3.52
C SER A 62 -1.43 5.34 2.73
N HIS A 63 -2.36 4.40 2.56
CA HIS A 63 -2.23 3.29 1.62
C HIS A 63 -2.86 3.57 0.24
N SER A 64 -3.48 4.74 0.04
CA SER A 64 -4.11 5.11 -1.24
C SER A 64 -3.12 5.83 -2.15
N GLN A 65 -2.82 5.22 -3.31
CA GLN A 65 -1.88 5.76 -4.29
C GLN A 65 -2.39 7.07 -4.90
N ASP A 66 -3.67 7.12 -5.28
CA ASP A 66 -4.30 8.31 -5.87
C ASP A 66 -4.25 9.49 -4.90
N PHE A 67 -4.58 9.24 -3.63
CA PHE A 67 -4.57 10.27 -2.59
C PHE A 67 -3.14 10.82 -2.36
N LEU A 68 -2.15 9.93 -2.25
CA LEU A 68 -0.75 10.33 -2.14
C LEU A 68 -0.28 11.11 -3.36
N ASN A 69 -0.71 10.69 -4.56
CA ASN A 69 -0.31 11.34 -5.80
C ASN A 69 -0.84 12.76 -5.93
N ASN A 70 -2.06 13.01 -5.44
CA ASN A 70 -2.74 14.30 -5.59
C ASN A 70 -2.44 15.28 -4.45
N VAL A 71 -2.02 14.77 -3.27
CA VAL A 71 -1.75 15.61 -2.09
C VAL A 71 -0.26 15.79 -1.79
N CYS A 72 0.57 14.75 -1.96
CA CYS A 72 1.95 14.78 -1.50
C CYS A 72 2.92 15.31 -2.55
N THR A 73 3.90 16.10 -2.10
CA THR A 73 5.02 16.60 -2.91
C THR A 73 6.31 15.81 -2.73
N HIS A 74 6.41 15.06 -1.63
CA HIS A 74 7.57 14.23 -1.28
C HIS A 74 7.07 12.94 -0.64
N THR A 75 7.83 11.86 -0.83
CA THR A 75 7.53 10.56 -0.22
C THR A 75 8.65 10.16 0.75
N VAL A 76 8.26 9.79 1.97
CA VAL A 76 9.19 9.22 2.97
C VAL A 76 8.99 7.72 3.03
N HIS A 77 9.94 6.96 2.49
CA HIS A 77 9.91 5.50 2.47
C HIS A 77 10.61 4.94 3.71
N PHE A 78 9.87 4.19 4.53
CA PHE A 78 10.44 3.42 5.63
C PHE A 78 10.90 2.05 5.13
N THR A 79 12.22 1.91 4.98
CA THR A 79 12.86 0.70 4.44
C THR A 79 12.92 -0.44 5.47
N SER A 80 13.04 -1.69 5.00
CA SER A 80 13.16 -2.87 5.87
C SER A 80 14.37 -2.82 6.81
N ARG A 81 15.41 -2.04 6.45
CA ARG A 81 16.62 -1.77 7.25
C ARG A 81 16.39 -0.74 8.35
N ARG A 82 15.13 -0.40 8.63
CA ARG A 82 14.72 0.61 9.63
C ARG A 82 15.31 1.98 9.36
N LYS A 83 15.44 2.35 8.08
CA LYS A 83 15.89 3.67 7.65
C LYS A 83 14.78 4.40 6.91
N LEU A 84 14.71 5.71 7.12
CA LEU A 84 13.86 6.61 6.34
C LEU A 84 14.66 7.13 5.14
N GLN A 85 14.06 7.02 3.97
CA GLN A 85 14.61 7.57 2.73
C GLN A 85 13.58 8.51 2.12
N THR A 86 14.02 9.72 1.79
CA THR A 86 13.17 10.73 1.17
C THR A 86 13.31 10.66 -0.35
N TYR A 87 12.19 10.82 -1.03
CA TYR A 87 12.09 10.89 -2.48
C TYR A 87 11.32 12.15 -2.83
N ASP A 88 11.88 12.94 -3.75
CA ASP A 88 11.21 14.11 -4.30
C ASP A 88 10.13 13.65 -5.28
N GLY A 89 8.96 14.27 -5.21
CA GLY A 89 7.84 13.93 -6.07
C GLY A 89 6.73 13.13 -5.39
N ASN A 90 5.73 12.85 -6.21
CA ASN A 90 4.55 12.09 -5.84
C ASN A 90 4.83 10.58 -5.72
N TYR A 91 3.80 9.79 -5.39
CA TYR A 91 3.96 8.35 -5.15
C TYR A 91 4.43 7.59 -6.40
N ASP A 92 3.92 7.93 -7.59
CA ASP A 92 4.34 7.28 -8.84
C ASP A 92 5.82 7.53 -9.16
N GLN A 93 6.28 8.76 -8.96
CA GLN A 93 7.69 9.12 -9.13
C GLN A 93 8.56 8.38 -8.11
N PHE A 94 8.09 8.23 -6.87
CA PHE A 94 8.74 7.41 -5.86
C PHE A 94 8.89 5.96 -6.32
N ILE A 95 7.81 5.31 -6.77
CA ILE A 95 7.84 3.90 -7.21
C ILE A 95 8.82 3.71 -8.37
N LYS A 96 8.78 4.60 -9.37
CA LYS A 96 9.70 4.56 -10.50
C LYS A 96 11.15 4.71 -10.05
N THR A 97 11.44 5.73 -9.24
CA THR A 97 12.79 6.01 -8.74
C THR A 97 13.33 4.89 -7.86
N LYS A 98 12.47 4.28 -7.03
CA LYS A 98 12.80 3.12 -6.20
C LYS A 98 13.18 1.93 -7.08
N SER A 99 12.35 1.61 -8.07
CA SER A 99 12.58 0.49 -8.99
C SER A 99 13.90 0.64 -9.76
N GLU A 100 14.18 1.83 -10.30
CA GLU A 100 15.44 2.12 -11.00
C GLU A 100 16.67 1.97 -10.09
N LYS A 101 16.57 2.45 -8.84
CA LYS A 101 17.65 2.30 -7.84
C LYS A 101 17.89 0.83 -7.50
N GLU A 102 16.83 0.06 -7.31
CA GLU A 102 16.91 -1.38 -7.00
C GLU A 102 17.49 -2.18 -8.18
N GLU A 103 17.10 -1.87 -9.41
CA GLU A 103 17.65 -2.53 -10.60
C GLU A 103 19.15 -2.24 -10.77
N ASN A 104 19.54 -0.97 -10.59
CA ASN A 104 20.95 -0.56 -10.63
C ASN A 104 21.77 -1.22 -9.51
N GLN A 105 21.22 -1.28 -8.30
CA GLN A 105 21.83 -1.99 -7.17
C GLN A 105 21.99 -3.49 -7.48
N ALA A 106 20.99 -4.11 -8.10
CA ALA A 106 21.03 -5.52 -8.46
C ALA A 106 22.07 -5.82 -9.53
N LYS A 107 22.19 -4.96 -10.56
CA LYS A 107 23.24 -5.05 -11.58
C LYS A 107 24.63 -4.91 -10.98
N GLN A 108 24.83 -3.88 -10.14
CA GLN A 108 26.10 -3.63 -9.47
C GLN A 108 26.49 -4.80 -8.54
N TYR A 109 25.55 -5.30 -7.74
CA TYR A 109 25.76 -6.46 -6.88
C TYR A 109 26.18 -7.70 -7.67
N LYS A 110 25.46 -8.03 -8.76
CA LYS A 110 25.81 -9.17 -9.62
C LYS A 110 27.19 -9.02 -10.24
N TRP A 111 27.50 -7.84 -10.77
CA TRP A 111 28.82 -7.55 -11.35
C TRP A 111 29.95 -7.72 -10.33
N GLU A 112 29.79 -7.18 -9.12
CA GLU A 112 30.77 -7.35 -8.04
C GLU A 112 30.95 -8.84 -7.67
N GLN A 113 29.86 -9.60 -7.54
CA GLN A 113 29.94 -11.03 -7.22
C GLN A 113 30.64 -11.84 -8.33
N GLU A 114 30.37 -11.55 -9.60
CA GLU A 114 31.04 -12.20 -10.74
C GLU A 114 32.54 -11.87 -10.80
N GLN A 115 32.91 -10.60 -10.58
CA GLN A 115 34.30 -10.16 -10.49
C GLN A 115 35.03 -10.89 -9.36
N MET A 116 34.42 -10.93 -8.16
CA MET A 116 35.00 -11.63 -7.01
C MET A 116 35.17 -13.13 -7.28
N LYS A 117 34.17 -13.78 -7.89
CA LYS A 117 34.23 -15.19 -8.27
C LYS A 117 35.38 -15.44 -9.25
N SER A 118 35.46 -14.66 -10.32
CA SER A 118 36.51 -14.77 -11.34
C SER A 118 37.91 -14.56 -10.75
N MET A 119 38.09 -13.55 -9.89
CA MET A 119 39.38 -13.28 -9.23
C MET A 119 39.76 -14.43 -8.30
N LYS A 120 38.83 -14.95 -7.48
CA LYS A 120 39.07 -16.10 -6.60
C LYS A 120 39.44 -17.35 -7.39
N GLU A 121 38.73 -17.65 -8.47
CA GLU A 121 39.05 -18.79 -9.35
C GLU A 121 40.43 -18.65 -10.00
N TYR A 122 40.81 -17.44 -10.41
CA TYR A 122 42.13 -17.18 -10.97
C TYR A 122 43.24 -17.38 -9.94
N VAL A 123 43.06 -16.84 -8.72
CA VAL A 123 44.02 -17.03 -7.62
C VAL A 123 44.17 -18.50 -7.27
N ALA A 124 43.06 -19.25 -7.20
CA ALA A 124 43.08 -20.69 -6.93
C ALA A 124 43.81 -21.50 -8.03
N LYS A 125 43.58 -21.17 -9.32
CA LYS A 125 44.20 -21.89 -10.44
C LYS A 125 45.67 -21.56 -10.65
N PHE A 126 46.07 -20.30 -10.43
CA PHE A 126 47.38 -19.79 -10.86
C PHE A 126 48.29 -19.35 -9.70
N GLY A 127 47.83 -19.45 -8.44
CA GLY A 127 48.58 -19.05 -7.25
C GLY A 127 49.88 -19.84 -7.03
N HIS A 128 49.92 -21.11 -7.45
CA HIS A 128 51.12 -21.97 -7.42
C HIS A 128 51.76 -22.18 -8.79
N GLY A 129 51.35 -21.40 -9.79
CA GLY A 129 51.88 -21.48 -11.15
C GLY A 129 53.27 -20.84 -11.29
N THR A 130 53.72 -20.69 -12.54
CA THR A 130 54.98 -20.02 -12.89
C THR A 130 55.12 -18.64 -12.20
N SER A 131 56.35 -18.20 -11.92
CA SER A 131 56.63 -16.91 -11.21
C SER A 131 55.82 -15.71 -11.74
N LYS A 132 55.59 -15.63 -13.06
CA LYS A 132 54.76 -14.60 -13.70
C LYS A 132 53.27 -14.70 -13.30
N ASN A 133 52.72 -15.90 -13.28
CA ASN A 133 51.32 -16.18 -12.94
C ASN A 133 51.07 -16.00 -11.44
N ALA A 134 52.02 -16.40 -10.59
CA ALA A 134 51.96 -16.20 -9.15
C ALA A 134 51.93 -14.70 -8.78
N LYS A 135 52.75 -13.86 -9.42
CA LYS A 135 52.72 -12.40 -9.24
C LYS A 135 51.37 -11.78 -9.67
N GLN A 136 50.79 -12.27 -10.78
CA GLN A 136 49.48 -11.81 -11.24
C GLN A 136 48.35 -12.22 -10.28
N ALA A 137 48.39 -13.44 -9.73
CA ALA A 137 47.45 -13.90 -8.72
C ALA A 137 47.51 -13.04 -7.45
N GLN A 138 48.71 -12.78 -6.92
CA GLN A 138 48.90 -11.94 -5.74
C GLN A 138 48.41 -10.49 -5.95
N SER A 139 48.57 -9.95 -7.17
CA SER A 139 48.03 -8.64 -7.51
C SER A 139 46.49 -8.62 -7.48
N LYS A 140 45.83 -9.65 -8.02
CA LYS A 140 44.36 -9.74 -8.01
C LYS A 140 43.81 -9.97 -6.60
N GLU A 141 44.52 -10.71 -5.76
CA GLU A 141 44.19 -10.89 -4.34
C GLU A 141 44.17 -9.56 -3.59
N LYS A 142 45.20 -8.71 -3.78
CA LYS A 142 45.22 -7.35 -3.19
C LYS A 142 44.09 -6.47 -3.69
N VAL A 143 43.71 -6.58 -4.97
CA VAL A 143 42.56 -5.84 -5.52
C VAL A 143 41.27 -6.31 -4.87
N LEU A 144 41.08 -7.63 -4.71
CA LEU A 144 39.93 -8.21 -4.04
C LEU A 144 39.83 -7.75 -2.58
N GLU A 145 40.93 -7.76 -1.83
CA GLU A 145 40.97 -7.24 -0.45
C GLU A 145 40.59 -5.76 -0.39
N LYS A 146 41.08 -4.95 -1.34
CA LYS A 146 40.74 -3.53 -1.43
C LYS A 146 39.24 -3.32 -1.71
N MET A 147 38.65 -4.12 -2.61
CA MET A 147 37.21 -4.07 -2.91
C MET A 147 36.36 -4.42 -1.68
N VAL A 148 36.74 -5.47 -0.94
CA VAL A 148 36.04 -5.85 0.30
C VAL A 148 36.16 -4.76 1.37
N ARG A 149 37.35 -4.16 1.52
CA ARG A 149 37.58 -3.06 2.47
C ARG A 149 36.80 -1.79 2.12
N ALA A 150 36.61 -1.50 0.83
CA ALA A 150 35.84 -0.34 0.36
C ALA A 150 34.34 -0.44 0.64
N GLY A 151 33.84 -1.63 0.99
CA GLY A 151 32.42 -1.90 1.21
C GLY A 151 31.72 -2.29 -0.08
N LEU A 152 31.27 -3.54 -0.14
CA LEU A 152 30.54 -4.07 -1.29
C LEU A 152 29.09 -3.57 -1.31
N THR A 153 28.53 -3.54 -2.51
CA THR A 153 27.11 -3.27 -2.70
C THR A 153 26.30 -4.32 -1.94
N ALA A 154 25.35 -3.88 -1.13
CA ALA A 154 24.48 -4.80 -0.40
C ALA A 154 23.57 -5.55 -1.36
N LYS A 155 23.25 -6.82 -1.05
CA LYS A 155 22.25 -7.58 -1.80
C LYS A 155 20.94 -6.78 -1.88
N PRO A 156 20.32 -6.65 -3.06
CA PRO A 156 18.97 -6.10 -3.19
C PRO A 156 17.98 -6.88 -2.32
N GLU A 157 16.94 -6.19 -1.86
CA GLU A 157 15.86 -6.82 -1.14
C GLU A 157 14.89 -7.46 -2.12
N ASP A 158 14.58 -8.73 -1.92
CA ASP A 158 13.59 -9.46 -2.72
C ASP A 158 12.22 -9.23 -2.04
N GLU A 159 11.41 -8.28 -2.54
CA GLU A 159 10.01 -8.19 -2.13
C GLU A 159 9.27 -9.44 -2.63
N LYS A 160 8.83 -10.30 -1.71
CA LYS A 160 8.10 -11.50 -2.07
C LYS A 160 6.71 -11.08 -2.57
N PRO A 161 6.31 -11.45 -3.80
CA PRO A 161 4.96 -11.18 -4.26
C PRO A 161 3.98 -11.93 -3.35
N MET A 162 2.99 -11.21 -2.84
CA MET A 162 1.90 -11.81 -2.07
C MET A 162 0.88 -12.35 -3.06
N ASN A 163 0.86 -13.67 -3.23
CA ASN A 163 -0.10 -14.32 -4.12
C ASN A 163 -1.42 -14.56 -3.37
N PHE A 164 -2.44 -13.76 -3.68
CA PHE A 164 -3.81 -13.97 -3.21
C PHE A 164 -4.58 -14.83 -4.21
N ASN A 165 -4.58 -16.15 -3.98
CA ASN A 165 -5.38 -17.08 -4.75
C ASN A 165 -6.65 -17.44 -3.99
N PHE A 166 -7.80 -17.30 -4.65
CA PHE A 166 -9.07 -17.80 -4.16
C PHE A 166 -9.38 -19.15 -4.82
N PRO A 167 -10.03 -20.09 -4.13
CA PRO A 167 -10.42 -21.36 -4.72
C PRO A 167 -11.46 -21.15 -5.83
N ASP A 168 -11.36 -21.94 -6.90
CA ASP A 168 -12.39 -21.98 -7.94
C ASP A 168 -13.66 -22.63 -7.37
N PRO A 169 -14.81 -21.91 -7.36
CA PRO A 169 -16.07 -22.45 -6.84
C PRO A 169 -16.68 -23.55 -7.72
N GLY A 170 -16.15 -23.78 -8.94
CA GLY A 170 -16.75 -24.68 -9.92
C GLY A 170 -17.99 -24.09 -10.59
N HIS A 171 -18.84 -24.96 -11.16
CA HIS A 171 -20.06 -24.54 -11.85
C HIS A 171 -21.26 -24.49 -10.87
N LEU A 172 -21.87 -23.32 -10.73
CA LEU A 172 -23.13 -23.11 -10.01
C LEU A 172 -24.21 -22.67 -11.02
N PRO A 173 -25.40 -23.32 -11.03
CA PRO A 173 -26.47 -22.92 -11.93
C PRO A 173 -27.03 -21.54 -11.54
N PRO A 174 -27.28 -20.63 -12.50
CA PRO A 174 -27.93 -19.35 -12.23
C PRO A 174 -29.40 -19.51 -11.77
N PRO A 175 -29.93 -18.57 -10.97
CA PRO A 175 -29.24 -17.44 -10.34
C PRO A 175 -28.47 -17.90 -9.08
N VAL A 176 -27.24 -17.44 -8.91
CA VAL A 176 -26.44 -17.80 -7.72
C VAL A 176 -27.01 -17.15 -6.47
N LEU A 177 -27.35 -15.86 -6.57
CA LEU A 177 -27.96 -15.10 -5.49
C LEU A 177 -28.99 -14.15 -6.10
N ALA A 178 -30.24 -14.23 -5.63
CA ALA A 178 -31.34 -13.42 -6.12
C ALA A 178 -32.08 -12.77 -4.96
N PHE A 179 -32.24 -11.44 -5.05
CA PHE A 179 -33.08 -10.64 -4.19
C PHE A 179 -34.35 -10.32 -4.96
N MET A 180 -35.49 -10.79 -4.46
CA MET A 180 -36.81 -10.52 -5.02
C MET A 180 -37.68 -9.87 -3.95
N ASP A 181 -38.20 -8.68 -4.25
CA ASP A 181 -39.07 -7.88 -3.39
C ASP A 181 -38.56 -7.70 -1.95
N VAL A 182 -37.24 -7.57 -1.80
CA VAL A 182 -36.60 -7.46 -0.49
C VAL A 182 -36.85 -6.08 0.09
N SER A 183 -37.50 -6.06 1.25
CA SER A 183 -37.68 -4.88 2.09
C SER A 183 -37.13 -5.20 3.47
N PHE A 184 -36.39 -4.26 4.08
CA PHE A 184 -35.79 -4.49 5.40
C PHE A 184 -35.58 -3.16 6.13
N GLY A 185 -35.81 -3.18 7.45
CA GLY A 185 -35.53 -2.07 8.34
C GLY A 185 -35.21 -2.56 9.74
N TYR A 186 -34.32 -1.86 10.45
CA TYR A 186 -34.08 -2.16 11.86
C TYR A 186 -35.27 -1.71 12.73
N PRO A 187 -35.54 -2.37 13.86
CA PRO A 187 -36.61 -1.96 14.77
C PRO A 187 -36.50 -0.49 15.17
N ASN A 188 -37.62 0.24 15.15
CA ASN A 188 -37.70 1.67 15.46
C ASN A 188 -36.86 2.59 14.55
N CYS A 189 -36.47 2.12 13.37
CA CYS A 189 -35.81 2.93 12.33
C CYS A 189 -36.68 2.97 11.07
N GLU A 190 -36.44 3.97 10.21
CA GLU A 190 -37.03 3.95 8.88
C GLU A 190 -36.52 2.74 8.08
N PRO A 191 -37.33 2.20 7.14
CA PRO A 191 -36.89 1.12 6.26
C PRO A 191 -35.62 1.50 5.52
N LEU A 192 -34.59 0.64 5.58
CA LEU A 192 -33.34 0.82 4.84
C LEU A 192 -33.50 0.44 3.38
N TYR A 193 -34.31 -0.59 3.12
CA TYR A 193 -34.57 -1.13 1.80
C TYR A 193 -36.08 -1.27 1.57
N SER A 194 -36.53 -1.00 0.35
CA SER A 194 -37.92 -1.17 -0.05
C SER A 194 -37.99 -1.72 -1.47
N ASN A 195 -38.61 -2.88 -1.64
CA ASN A 195 -38.83 -3.57 -2.92
C ASN A 195 -37.56 -3.70 -3.78
N VAL A 196 -36.45 -4.09 -3.15
CA VAL A 196 -35.16 -4.25 -3.83
C VAL A 196 -35.15 -5.56 -4.60
N ASN A 197 -34.88 -5.46 -5.91
CA ASN A 197 -34.84 -6.56 -6.86
C ASN A 197 -33.52 -6.56 -7.63
N PHE A 198 -32.64 -7.55 -7.41
CA PHE A 198 -31.41 -7.74 -8.19
C PHE A 198 -30.87 -9.18 -8.07
N GLY A 199 -30.03 -9.59 -9.02
CA GLY A 199 -29.35 -10.89 -9.01
C GLY A 199 -27.83 -10.74 -9.14
N VAL A 200 -27.09 -11.73 -8.67
CA VAL A 200 -25.63 -11.85 -8.81
C VAL A 200 -25.32 -13.25 -9.32
N ASP A 201 -24.51 -13.34 -10.37
CA ASP A 201 -24.05 -14.58 -11.00
C ASP A 201 -22.53 -14.80 -10.81
N LEU A 202 -22.01 -15.97 -11.23
CA LEU A 202 -20.60 -16.36 -11.02
C LEU A 202 -19.57 -15.45 -11.70
N ASP A 203 -19.93 -14.84 -12.82
CA ASP A 203 -19.10 -13.92 -13.59
C ASP A 203 -19.27 -12.45 -13.17
N SER A 204 -20.21 -12.17 -12.27
CA SER A 204 -20.52 -10.82 -11.83
C SER A 204 -19.36 -10.20 -11.05
N ARG A 205 -19.16 -8.89 -11.25
CA ARG A 205 -18.28 -8.04 -10.45
C ARG A 205 -19.09 -6.86 -9.94
N VAL A 206 -19.53 -6.95 -8.69
CA VAL A 206 -20.46 -5.99 -8.08
C VAL A 206 -19.74 -5.15 -7.04
N ALA A 207 -19.84 -3.83 -7.15
CA ALA A 207 -19.35 -2.89 -6.15
C ALA A 207 -20.54 -2.23 -5.43
N LEU A 208 -20.61 -2.38 -4.11
CA LEU A 208 -21.62 -1.72 -3.29
C LEU A 208 -21.10 -0.35 -2.83
N VAL A 209 -21.64 0.70 -3.43
CA VAL A 209 -21.27 2.10 -3.15
C VAL A 209 -22.39 2.86 -2.46
N GLY A 210 -22.02 3.87 -1.69
CA GLY A 210 -22.98 4.74 -0.98
C GLY A 210 -22.38 5.32 0.30
N PRO A 211 -23.02 6.33 0.91
CA PRO A 211 -22.51 6.99 2.10
C PRO A 211 -22.50 6.03 3.31
N ASN A 212 -21.80 6.42 4.36
CA ASN A 212 -21.83 5.68 5.61
C ASN A 212 -23.23 5.70 6.23
N GLY A 213 -23.73 4.53 6.64
CA GLY A 213 -25.09 4.38 7.14
C GLY A 213 -26.13 4.05 6.07
N ALA A 214 -25.79 4.04 4.78
CA ALA A 214 -26.70 3.66 3.69
C ALA A 214 -27.09 2.17 3.65
N GLY A 215 -26.73 1.38 4.67
CA GLY A 215 -27.08 -0.03 4.76
C GLY A 215 -26.14 -1.03 4.05
N LYS A 216 -25.01 -0.61 3.45
CA LYS A 216 -24.10 -1.52 2.70
C LYS A 216 -23.78 -2.84 3.43
N THR A 217 -23.35 -2.76 4.68
CA THR A 217 -23.07 -3.96 5.51
C THR A 217 -24.33 -4.76 5.81
N THR A 218 -25.47 -4.10 5.99
CA THR A 218 -26.77 -4.75 6.15
C THR A 218 -27.15 -5.55 4.90
N LEU A 219 -26.86 -5.03 3.69
CA LEU A 219 -27.11 -5.77 2.45
C LEU A 219 -26.24 -7.03 2.37
N VAL A 220 -24.96 -6.94 2.71
CA VAL A 220 -24.06 -8.11 2.75
C VAL A 220 -24.54 -9.14 3.77
N LYS A 221 -25.09 -8.71 4.91
CA LYS A 221 -25.68 -9.62 5.91
C LYS A 221 -26.99 -10.27 5.45
N LEU A 222 -27.81 -9.55 4.68
CA LEU A 222 -28.97 -10.15 4.02
C LEU A 222 -28.52 -11.17 2.97
N MET A 223 -27.44 -10.88 2.22
CA MET A 223 -26.87 -11.79 1.21
C MET A 223 -26.29 -13.07 1.83
N SER A 224 -25.66 -12.96 3.01
CA SER A 224 -25.09 -14.11 3.72
C SER A 224 -26.12 -14.90 4.55
N GLY A 225 -27.36 -14.40 4.68
CA GLY A 225 -28.40 -15.01 5.50
C GLY A 225 -28.26 -14.76 7.01
N GLU A 226 -27.34 -13.88 7.44
CA GLU A 226 -27.22 -13.44 8.84
C GLU A 226 -28.41 -12.61 9.31
N LEU A 227 -29.04 -11.88 8.38
CA LEU A 227 -30.28 -11.13 8.61
C LEU A 227 -31.37 -11.68 7.70
N GLN A 228 -32.61 -11.64 8.19
CA GLN A 228 -33.79 -11.98 7.40
C GLN A 228 -34.55 -10.70 7.03
N PRO A 229 -35.05 -10.59 5.79
CA PRO A 229 -35.93 -9.50 5.35
C PRO A 229 -37.14 -9.31 6.25
#